data_AF-A0A922XPA8-F1
#
_entry.id   AF-A0A922XPA8-F1
#
_cell.length_a   1.000
_cell.length_b   1.000
_cell.length_c   1.000
_cell.angle_alpha   90.00
_cell.angle_beta   90.00
_cell.angle_gamma   90.00
#
_symmetry.space_group_name_H-M   'P 1'
#
loop_
_entity.id
_entity.type
_entity.pdbx_description
1 polymer ?
#
loop_
_entity_poly.entity_id
_entity_poly.type
_entity_poly.pdbx_seq_one_letter_code
_entity_poly.pdbx_strand_id
1 'polypeptide(L)'
;MQLLLGVIFHFIGGFASGSFYIPFKKVSGWSWESYWIVGGVFSWLIVPPLAAWLTLPRFSEIISTTSPQVILWTIAFGVLWGMGGLTYGLGVRYLGMSLGNSVVLGFCSAFGALVPSVYYNLSPAEGKTSFTDMISSTWGQVVLLGVLVCLLGIYICGRAGMMKEKELPEAVKKKSIAEFNLSKGLIVAIASGILSSCFNFGIEAGKPMAEMAVTNGANPLFQNNVTYVVLLWGGLATNLIWCLILNTRNKTFGDYSNPTTPLASNYFFAAL
;
A
#
# COMPACT_ATOMS: atom_id res chain seq x y z
N MET A 1 9.10 26.35 11.29
CA MET A 1 10.12 25.57 10.53
C MET A 1 9.74 24.10 10.38
N GLN A 2 9.41 23.37 11.45
CA GLN A 2 9.11 21.92 11.40
C GLN A 2 7.83 21.56 10.62
N LEU A 3 6.79 22.38 10.67
CA LEU A 3 5.52 22.11 9.99
C LEU A 3 5.64 22.20 8.46
N LEU A 4 6.38 23.20 7.95
CA LEU A 4 6.69 23.32 6.52
C LEU A 4 7.51 22.14 6.02
N LEU A 5 8.52 21.71 6.79
CA LEU A 5 9.31 20.52 6.46
C LEU A 5 8.43 19.26 6.43
N GLY A 6 7.50 19.10 7.38
CA GLY A 6 6.53 18.01 7.38
C GLY A 6 5.69 17.98 6.10
N VAL A 7 5.17 19.13 5.67
CA VAL A 7 4.42 19.25 4.40
C VAL A 7 5.29 18.91 3.19
N ILE A 8 6.54 19.40 3.16
CA ILE A 8 7.49 19.11 2.08
C ILE A 8 7.81 17.61 2.01
N PHE A 9 8.10 16.96 3.14
CA PHE A 9 8.38 15.53 3.17
C PHE A 9 7.16 14.69 2.78
N HIS A 10 5.96 15.11 3.19
CA HIS A 10 4.72 14.47 2.76
C HIS A 10 4.50 14.60 1.25
N PHE A 11 4.79 15.78 0.68
CA PHE A 11 4.74 16.00 -0.77
C PHE A 11 5.75 15.13 -1.52
N ILE A 12 6.99 15.04 -1.06
CA ILE A 12 8.03 14.18 -1.66
C ILE A 12 7.61 12.71 -1.61
N GLY A 13 7.10 12.25 -0.46
CA GLY A 13 6.59 10.87 -0.32
C GLY A 13 5.42 10.59 -1.26
N GLY A 14 4.47 11.52 -1.36
CA GLY A 14 3.35 11.44 -2.30
C GLY A 14 3.79 11.44 -3.76
N PHE A 15 4.77 12.27 -4.12
CA PHE A 15 5.35 12.30 -5.46
C PHE A 15 6.04 10.98 -5.79
N ALA A 16 6.90 10.46 -4.90
CA ALA A 16 7.58 9.18 -5.08
C ALA A 16 6.58 8.01 -5.22
N SER A 17 5.56 7.96 -4.35
CA SER A 17 4.47 6.99 -4.41
C SER A 17 3.58 7.17 -5.66
N GLY A 18 3.50 8.37 -6.21
CA GLY A 18 2.80 8.66 -7.46
C GLY A 18 3.63 8.37 -8.71
N SER A 19 4.95 8.27 -8.61
CA SER A 19 5.85 8.14 -9.76
C SER A 19 6.52 6.78 -9.90
N PHE A 20 6.42 5.88 -8.90
CA PHE A 20 7.15 4.60 -8.88
C PHE A 20 6.87 3.68 -10.08
N TYR A 21 5.73 3.84 -10.77
CA TYR A 21 5.41 3.04 -11.95
C TYR A 21 5.97 3.61 -13.26
N ILE A 22 6.57 4.81 -13.25
CA ILE A 22 7.14 5.44 -14.45
C ILE A 22 8.33 4.64 -15.01
N PRO A 23 9.29 4.16 -14.20
CA PRO A 23 10.41 3.34 -14.67
C PRO A 23 9.97 2.09 -15.44
N PHE A 24 8.87 1.43 -15.04
CA PHE A 24 8.36 0.24 -15.72
C PHE A 24 8.05 0.44 -17.20
N LYS A 25 7.76 1.69 -17.64
CA LYS A 25 7.55 1.99 -19.06
C LYS A 25 8.81 1.80 -19.91
N LYS A 26 9.98 1.75 -19.29
CA LYS A 26 11.28 1.52 -19.96
C LYS A 26 11.71 0.05 -19.93
N VAL A 27 10.96 -0.82 -19.26
CA VAL A 27 11.17 -2.27 -19.35
C VAL A 27 10.67 -2.74 -20.71
N SER A 28 11.53 -3.43 -21.47
CA SER A 28 11.25 -3.84 -22.84
C SER A 28 11.30 -5.36 -23.01
N GLY A 29 10.24 -5.92 -23.60
CA GLY A 29 10.18 -7.35 -23.94
C GLY A 29 9.96 -8.28 -22.74
N TRP A 30 9.54 -7.74 -21.59
CA TRP A 30 9.12 -8.53 -20.42
C TRP A 30 7.63 -8.41 -20.18
N SER A 31 7.07 -9.48 -19.63
CA SER A 31 5.70 -9.58 -19.17
C SER A 31 5.51 -8.84 -17.85
N TRP A 32 4.27 -8.44 -17.55
CA TRP A 32 3.95 -7.68 -16.34
C TRP A 32 4.41 -8.40 -15.06
N GLU A 33 4.10 -9.68 -14.94
CA GLU A 33 4.47 -10.50 -13.79
C GLU A 33 5.99 -10.61 -13.59
N SER A 34 6.78 -10.45 -14.66
CA SER A 34 8.23 -10.60 -14.62
C SER A 34 8.90 -9.36 -14.06
N TYR A 35 8.58 -8.17 -14.57
CA TYR A 35 9.12 -6.94 -14.00
C TYR A 35 8.50 -6.59 -12.64
N TRP A 36 7.25 -6.99 -12.40
CA TRP A 36 6.57 -6.74 -11.13
C TRP A 36 7.15 -7.58 -9.99
N ILE A 37 7.57 -8.83 -10.24
CA ILE A 37 8.33 -9.62 -9.25
C ILE A 37 9.65 -8.93 -8.92
N VAL A 38 10.40 -8.50 -9.94
CA VAL A 38 11.69 -7.85 -9.70
C VAL A 38 11.49 -6.57 -8.87
N GLY A 39 10.54 -5.72 -9.24
CA GLY A 39 10.20 -4.53 -8.45
C GLY A 39 9.73 -4.87 -7.04
N GLY A 40 8.94 -5.92 -6.85
CA GLY A 40 8.50 -6.40 -5.54
C GLY A 40 9.65 -6.91 -4.67
N VAL A 41 10.62 -7.64 -5.24
CA VAL A 41 11.81 -8.10 -4.51
C VAL A 41 12.64 -6.91 -4.04
N PHE A 42 12.91 -5.94 -4.89
CA PHE A 42 13.65 -4.75 -4.48
C PHE A 42 12.88 -3.93 -3.43
N SER A 43 11.60 -3.64 -3.68
CA SER A 43 10.79 -2.75 -2.84
C SER A 43 10.45 -3.35 -1.47
N TRP A 44 10.30 -4.68 -1.37
CA TRP A 44 9.76 -5.33 -0.17
C TRP A 44 10.72 -6.30 0.52
N LEU A 45 11.71 -6.85 -0.20
CA LEU A 45 12.71 -7.74 0.38
C LEU A 45 14.05 -7.05 0.64
N ILE A 46 14.49 -6.16 -0.25
CA ILE A 46 15.84 -5.60 -0.20
C ILE A 46 15.85 -4.22 0.49
N VAL A 47 15.04 -3.29 0.01
CA VAL A 47 15.04 -1.90 0.50
C VAL A 47 14.63 -1.79 1.97
N PRO A 48 13.61 -2.50 2.49
CA PRO A 48 13.20 -2.32 3.88
C PRO A 48 14.26 -2.79 4.89
N PRO A 49 14.89 -3.99 4.74
CA PRO A 49 16.00 -4.36 5.62
C PRO A 49 17.21 -3.46 5.48
N LEU A 50 17.51 -2.95 4.28
CA LEU A 50 18.58 -1.98 4.07
C LEU A 50 18.29 -0.67 4.82
N ALA A 51 17.07 -0.14 4.70
CA ALA A 51 16.64 1.05 5.42
C ALA A 51 16.68 0.84 6.95
N ALA A 52 16.21 -0.31 7.43
CA ALA A 52 16.29 -0.68 8.84
C ALA A 52 17.75 -0.80 9.30
N TRP A 53 18.63 -1.42 8.52
CA TRP A 53 20.06 -1.53 8.85
C TRP A 53 20.75 -0.15 8.95
N LEU A 54 20.42 0.77 8.04
CA LEU A 54 20.99 2.13 8.02
C LEU A 54 20.48 3.02 9.16
N THR A 55 19.33 2.71 9.76
CA THR A 55 18.64 3.62 10.69
C THR A 55 18.44 3.05 12.09
N LEU A 56 18.41 1.73 12.23
CA LEU A 56 18.11 0.99 13.46
C LEU A 56 19.22 -0.03 13.74
N PRO A 57 20.17 0.29 14.64
CA PRO A 57 21.16 -0.68 15.09
C PRO A 57 20.48 -1.95 15.63
N ARG A 58 20.96 -3.13 15.23
CA ARG A 58 20.47 -4.44 15.70
C ARG A 58 18.97 -4.69 15.45
N PHE A 59 18.37 -4.13 14.39
CA PHE A 59 16.96 -4.38 14.06
C PHE A 59 16.61 -5.87 13.92
N SER A 60 17.57 -6.70 13.47
CA SER A 60 17.40 -8.16 13.37
C SER A 60 17.16 -8.81 14.72
N GLU A 61 17.81 -8.30 15.77
CA GLU A 61 17.63 -8.79 17.13
C GLU A 61 16.24 -8.43 17.65
N ILE A 62 15.80 -7.19 17.41
CA ILE A 62 14.44 -6.75 17.72
C ILE A 62 13.41 -7.71 17.13
N ILE A 63 13.55 -8.06 15.85
CA ILE A 63 12.65 -9.04 15.20
C ILE A 63 12.76 -10.40 15.89
N SER A 64 13.97 -10.91 16.16
CA SER A 64 14.17 -12.24 16.75
C SER A 64 13.67 -12.40 18.18
N THR A 65 13.66 -11.32 18.98
CA THR A 65 13.20 -11.31 20.37
C THR A 65 11.75 -10.89 20.52
N THR A 66 11.10 -10.49 19.41
CA THR A 66 9.69 -10.09 19.42
C THR A 66 8.80 -11.31 19.56
N SER A 67 7.70 -11.16 20.31
CA SER A 67 6.70 -12.22 20.47
C SER A 67 6.22 -12.75 19.11
N PRO A 68 6.15 -14.08 18.92
CA PRO A 68 5.65 -14.67 17.67
C PRO A 68 4.28 -14.17 17.26
N GLN A 69 3.42 -13.82 18.22
CA GLN A 69 2.08 -13.30 17.97
C GLN A 69 2.13 -11.91 17.29
N VAL A 70 3.05 -11.04 17.70
CA VAL A 70 3.23 -9.70 17.09
C VAL A 70 3.73 -9.84 15.66
N ILE A 71 4.71 -10.72 15.44
CA ILE A 71 5.23 -11.03 14.10
C ILE A 71 4.13 -11.59 13.20
N LEU A 72 3.36 -12.57 13.72
CA LEU A 72 2.26 -13.20 12.99
C LEU A 72 1.24 -12.18 12.49
N TRP A 73 0.73 -11.32 13.37
CA TRP A 73 -0.27 -10.32 12.97
C TRP A 73 0.30 -9.25 12.04
N THR A 74 1.55 -8.84 12.24
CA THR A 74 2.23 -7.88 11.34
C THR A 74 2.35 -8.46 9.93
N ILE A 75 2.75 -9.72 9.81
CA ILE A 75 2.82 -10.44 8.51
C ILE A 75 1.41 -10.64 7.94
N ALA A 76 0.45 -11.09 8.75
CA ALA A 76 -0.92 -11.36 8.28
C ALA A 76 -1.58 -10.10 7.68
N PHE A 77 -1.41 -8.95 8.32
CA PHE A 77 -1.88 -7.68 7.77
C PHE A 77 -1.10 -7.26 6.52
N GLY A 78 0.20 -7.57 6.44
CA GLY A 78 0.99 -7.42 5.23
C GLY A 78 0.48 -8.27 4.06
N VAL A 79 0.11 -9.52 4.32
CA VAL A 79 -0.50 -10.43 3.32
C VAL A 79 -1.81 -9.84 2.80
N LEU A 80 -2.70 -9.42 3.69
CA LEU A 80 -3.97 -8.77 3.34
C LEU A 80 -3.76 -7.49 2.53
N TRP A 81 -2.80 -6.66 2.92
CA TRP A 81 -2.41 -5.48 2.14
C TRP A 81 -1.95 -5.85 0.72
N GLY A 82 -1.12 -6.88 0.59
CA GLY A 82 -0.69 -7.40 -0.71
C GLY A 82 -1.88 -7.83 -1.58
N MET A 83 -2.90 -8.46 -0.99
CA MET A 83 -4.14 -8.83 -1.70
C MET A 83 -4.93 -7.58 -2.15
N GLY A 84 -4.96 -6.54 -1.31
CA GLY A 84 -5.54 -5.25 -1.65
C GLY A 84 -4.87 -4.62 -2.88
N GLY A 85 -3.53 -4.67 -2.95
CA GLY A 85 -2.76 -4.19 -4.10
C GLY A 85 -3.03 -4.96 -5.39
N LEU A 86 -3.17 -6.29 -5.33
CA LEU A 86 -3.50 -7.10 -6.52
C LEU A 86 -4.93 -6.84 -7.03
N THR A 87 -5.88 -6.61 -6.12
CA THR A 87 -7.29 -6.34 -6.46
C THR A 87 -7.55 -4.91 -6.88
N TYR A 88 -6.65 -3.98 -6.55
CA TYR A 88 -6.72 -2.57 -6.97
C TYR A 88 -6.78 -2.43 -8.50
N GLY A 89 -5.90 -3.14 -9.22
CA GLY A 89 -5.87 -3.12 -10.69
C GLY A 89 -7.19 -3.62 -11.32
N LEU A 90 -7.84 -4.60 -10.69
CA LEU A 90 -9.16 -5.09 -11.12
C LEU A 90 -10.26 -4.06 -10.84
N GLY A 91 -10.22 -3.38 -9.69
CA GLY A 91 -11.16 -2.30 -9.37
C GLY A 91 -11.08 -1.16 -10.40
N VAL A 92 -9.87 -0.75 -10.75
CA VAL A 92 -9.61 0.24 -11.80
C VAL A 92 -10.05 -0.26 -13.19
N ARG A 93 -9.84 -1.54 -13.49
CA ARG A 93 -10.27 -2.16 -14.76
C ARG A 93 -11.79 -2.17 -14.94
N TYR A 94 -12.54 -2.48 -13.88
CA TYR A 94 -14.01 -2.54 -13.96
C TYR A 94 -14.70 -1.19 -13.83
N LEU A 95 -14.13 -0.23 -13.11
CA LEU A 95 -14.74 1.09 -12.84
C LEU A 95 -14.13 2.24 -13.66
N GLY A 96 -12.98 2.01 -14.31
CA GLY A 96 -12.15 3.06 -14.89
C GLY A 96 -11.27 3.77 -13.86
N MET A 97 -10.22 4.44 -14.35
CA MET A 97 -9.19 5.12 -13.54
C MET A 97 -9.77 6.10 -12.51
N SER A 98 -10.76 6.91 -12.89
CA SER A 98 -11.28 7.96 -12.00
C SER A 98 -12.08 7.39 -10.83
N LEU A 99 -13.09 6.58 -11.14
CA LEU A 99 -13.99 6.03 -10.14
C LEU A 99 -13.31 4.95 -9.30
N GLY A 100 -12.53 4.05 -9.93
CA GLY A 100 -11.76 3.02 -9.24
C GLY A 100 -10.80 3.59 -8.21
N ASN A 101 -10.01 4.61 -8.58
CA ASN A 101 -9.07 5.24 -7.65
C ASN A 101 -9.78 5.93 -6.50
N SER A 102 -10.85 6.67 -6.80
CA SER A 102 -11.60 7.42 -5.77
C SER A 102 -12.18 6.47 -4.73
N VAL A 103 -12.83 5.38 -5.15
CA VAL A 103 -13.41 4.39 -4.23
C VAL A 103 -12.32 3.69 -3.41
N VAL A 104 -11.28 3.14 -4.04
CA VAL A 104 -10.23 2.41 -3.32
C VAL A 104 -9.53 3.30 -2.30
N LEU A 105 -9.10 4.50 -2.71
CA LEU A 105 -8.39 5.43 -1.83
C LEU A 105 -9.29 5.94 -0.70
N GLY A 106 -10.59 6.13 -0.95
CA GLY A 106 -11.52 6.54 0.09
C GLY A 106 -11.75 5.51 1.17
N PHE A 107 -11.96 4.25 0.77
CA PHE A 107 -12.06 3.15 1.74
C PHE A 107 -10.73 2.93 2.46
N CYS A 108 -9.60 2.95 1.75
CA CYS A 108 -8.28 2.81 2.37
C CYS A 108 -8.01 3.92 3.39
N SER A 109 -8.31 5.17 3.06
CA SER A 109 -8.10 6.32 3.95
C SER A 109 -9.01 6.26 5.18
N ALA A 110 -10.31 6.02 5.00
CA ALA A 110 -11.25 6.00 6.11
C ALA A 110 -11.01 4.80 7.04
N PHE A 111 -10.85 3.60 6.47
CA PHE A 111 -10.61 2.41 7.29
C PHE A 111 -9.24 2.47 7.96
N GLY A 112 -8.22 2.92 7.24
CA GLY A 112 -6.87 3.09 7.78
C GLY A 112 -6.85 4.05 8.98
N ALA A 113 -7.56 5.18 8.88
CA ALA A 113 -7.60 6.18 9.94
C ALA A 113 -8.49 5.79 11.14
N LEU A 114 -9.64 5.14 10.90
CA LEU A 114 -10.68 5.00 11.93
C LEU A 114 -10.71 3.63 12.59
N VAL A 115 -10.42 2.54 11.86
CA VAL A 115 -10.60 1.18 12.39
C VAL A 115 -9.74 0.89 13.61
N PRO A 116 -8.45 1.30 13.70
CA PRO A 116 -7.66 1.06 14.92
C PRO A 116 -8.31 1.71 16.15
N SER A 117 -8.78 2.95 16.02
CA SER A 117 -9.42 3.66 17.13
C SER A 117 -10.78 3.09 17.51
N VAL A 118 -11.57 2.62 16.53
CA VAL A 118 -12.81 1.87 16.80
C VAL A 118 -12.51 0.55 17.50
N TYR A 119 -11.46 -0.16 17.11
CA TYR A 119 -11.03 -1.39 17.78
C TYR A 119 -10.67 -1.13 19.25
N TYR A 120 -9.90 -0.06 19.54
CA TYR A 120 -9.53 0.27 20.92
C TYR A 120 -10.67 0.82 21.78
N ASN A 121 -11.80 1.22 21.19
CA ASN A 121 -13.04 1.43 21.93
C ASN A 121 -13.62 0.11 22.48
N LEU A 122 -13.50 -0.98 21.72
CA LEU A 122 -14.05 -2.29 22.06
C LEU A 122 -13.08 -3.15 22.88
N SER A 123 -11.78 -2.98 22.65
CA SER A 123 -10.69 -3.66 23.35
C SER A 123 -9.67 -2.64 23.84
N PRO A 124 -9.93 -1.95 24.97
CA PRO A 124 -9.05 -0.92 25.48
C PRO A 124 -7.63 -1.44 25.76
N ALA A 125 -6.63 -0.64 25.41
CA ALA A 125 -5.22 -0.93 25.65
C ALA A 125 -4.50 0.37 26.03
N GLU A 126 -3.55 0.27 26.96
CA GLU A 126 -2.79 1.42 27.45
C GLU A 126 -1.96 2.05 26.31
N GLY A 127 -1.91 3.38 26.27
CA GLY A 127 -1.16 4.13 25.25
C GLY A 127 -1.78 4.11 23.84
N LYS A 128 -2.96 3.51 23.67
CA LYS A 128 -3.70 3.48 22.40
C LYS A 128 -4.82 4.51 22.40
N THR A 129 -5.10 5.09 21.23
CA THR A 129 -6.16 6.09 21.08
C THR A 129 -7.46 5.42 20.67
N SER A 130 -8.47 5.52 21.51
CA SER A 130 -9.83 5.07 21.23
C SER A 130 -10.59 6.09 20.38
N PHE A 131 -11.65 5.66 19.69
CA PHE A 131 -12.52 6.57 18.93
C PHE A 131 -13.21 7.60 19.84
N THR A 132 -13.53 7.23 21.08
CA THR A 132 -14.06 8.16 22.07
C THR A 132 -13.04 9.26 22.41
N ASP A 133 -11.75 8.92 22.51
CA ASP A 133 -10.67 9.90 22.71
C ASP A 133 -10.54 10.85 21.53
N MET A 134 -10.75 10.35 20.31
CA MET A 134 -10.73 11.20 19.12
C MET A 134 -11.87 12.23 19.12
N ILE A 135 -13.07 11.85 19.57
CA ILE A 135 -14.22 12.76 19.64
C ILE A 135 -14.07 13.77 20.77
N SER A 136 -13.52 13.35 21.91
CA SER A 136 -13.42 14.19 23.10
C SER A 136 -12.24 15.18 23.06
N SER A 137 -11.20 14.89 22.27
CA SER A 137 -10.00 15.72 22.16
C SER A 137 -10.00 16.63 20.93
N THR A 138 -9.47 17.84 21.08
CA THR A 138 -9.36 18.81 19.96
C THR A 138 -8.50 18.27 18.81
N TRP A 139 -7.38 17.61 19.10
CA TRP A 139 -6.52 17.04 18.06
C TRP A 139 -7.23 15.92 17.29
N GLY A 140 -8.00 15.09 18.00
CA GLY A 140 -8.76 13.99 17.40
C GLY A 140 -9.88 14.49 16.50
N GLN A 141 -10.58 15.55 16.93
CA GLN A 141 -11.60 16.22 16.12
C GLN A 141 -11.01 16.80 14.83
N VAL A 142 -9.77 17.33 14.86
CA VAL A 142 -9.06 17.79 13.66
C VAL A 142 -8.76 16.62 12.72
N VAL A 143 -8.34 15.47 13.23
CA VAL A 143 -8.15 14.25 12.42
C VAL A 143 -9.47 13.79 11.80
N LEU A 144 -10.56 13.75 12.58
CA LEU A 144 -11.89 13.37 12.09
C LEU A 144 -12.38 14.33 10.99
N LEU A 145 -12.18 15.64 11.17
CA LEU A 145 -12.48 16.63 10.15
C LEU A 145 -11.66 16.40 8.88
N GLY A 146 -10.37 16.09 9.02
CA GLY A 146 -9.50 15.72 7.89
C GLY A 146 -10.04 14.50 7.12
N VAL A 147 -10.45 13.44 7.82
CA VAL A 147 -11.08 12.26 7.21
C VAL A 147 -12.36 12.63 6.47
N LEU A 148 -13.22 13.48 7.06
CA LEU A 148 -14.44 13.95 6.41
C LEU A 148 -14.15 14.74 5.13
N VAL A 149 -13.18 15.66 5.17
CA VAL A 149 -12.76 16.44 3.98
C VAL A 149 -12.20 15.52 2.89
N CYS A 150 -11.39 14.52 3.24
CA CYS A 150 -10.89 13.52 2.29
C CYS A 150 -12.05 12.75 1.64
N LEU A 151 -13.00 12.26 2.42
CA LEU A 151 -14.18 11.54 1.91
C LEU A 151 -15.05 12.41 1.00
N LEU A 152 -15.23 13.69 1.33
CA LEU A 152 -15.92 14.65 0.44
C LEU A 152 -15.16 14.86 -0.87
N GLY A 153 -13.83 14.98 -0.82
CA GLY A 153 -12.99 15.08 -2.02
C GLY A 153 -13.13 13.86 -2.92
N ILE A 154 -13.09 12.67 -2.34
CA ILE A 154 -13.33 11.39 -3.04
C ILE A 154 -14.72 11.33 -3.66
N TYR A 155 -15.76 11.77 -2.94
CA TYR A 155 -17.12 11.84 -3.47
C TYR A 155 -17.21 12.78 -4.68
N ILE A 156 -16.59 13.97 -4.61
CA ILE A 156 -16.56 14.94 -5.70
C ILE A 156 -15.80 14.37 -6.91
N CYS A 157 -14.61 13.81 -6.70
CA CYS A 157 -13.82 13.16 -7.76
C CYS A 157 -14.55 11.97 -8.40
N GLY A 158 -15.26 11.17 -7.60
CA GLY A 158 -16.12 10.09 -8.07
C GLY A 158 -17.26 10.61 -8.93
N ARG A 159 -17.95 11.68 -8.50
CA ARG A 159 -19.02 12.32 -9.30
C ARG A 159 -18.51 12.89 -10.61
N ALA A 160 -17.39 13.60 -10.59
CA ALA A 160 -16.75 14.13 -11.80
C ALA A 160 -16.36 13.00 -12.75
N GLY A 161 -15.79 11.91 -12.23
CA GLY A 161 -15.47 10.70 -12.99
C GLY A 161 -16.70 10.07 -13.65
N MET A 162 -17.82 9.97 -12.92
CA MET A 162 -19.09 9.47 -13.46
C MET A 162 -19.69 10.40 -14.53
N MET A 163 -19.57 11.72 -14.37
CA MET A 163 -20.03 12.69 -15.37
C MET A 163 -19.21 12.57 -16.66
N LYS A 164 -17.88 12.54 -16.55
CA LYS A 164 -16.97 12.29 -17.68
C LYS A 164 -17.31 10.98 -18.38
N GLU A 165 -17.52 9.91 -17.61
CA GLU A 165 -17.88 8.62 -18.18
C GLU A 165 -19.21 8.71 -18.94
N LYS A 166 -20.24 9.39 -18.41
CA LYS A 166 -21.51 9.59 -19.11
C LYS A 166 -21.37 10.32 -20.44
N GLU A 167 -20.50 11.33 -20.51
CA GLU A 167 -20.27 12.16 -21.70
C GLU A 167 -19.46 11.47 -22.82
N LEU A 168 -18.72 10.39 -22.51
CA LEU A 168 -17.96 9.68 -23.53
C LEU A 168 -18.90 8.96 -24.53
N PRO A 169 -18.65 9.07 -25.86
CA PRO A 169 -19.39 8.32 -26.87
C PRO A 169 -19.32 6.81 -26.63
N GLU A 170 -20.40 6.07 -26.93
CA GLU A 170 -20.43 4.60 -26.74
C GLU A 170 -19.26 3.87 -27.40
N ALA A 171 -18.81 4.35 -28.57
CA ALA A 171 -17.66 3.80 -29.29
C ALA A 171 -16.33 3.97 -28.52
N VAL A 172 -16.19 5.06 -27.75
CA VAL A 172 -15.03 5.31 -26.89
C VAL A 172 -15.14 4.52 -25.60
N LYS A 173 -16.33 4.45 -24.98
CA LYS A 173 -16.61 3.59 -23.82
C LYS A 173 -16.27 2.12 -24.07
N LYS A 174 -16.68 1.59 -25.22
CA LYS A 174 -16.39 0.21 -25.65
C LYS A 174 -14.91 -0.03 -25.95
N LYS A 175 -14.16 1.00 -26.40
CA LYS A 175 -12.71 0.91 -26.62
C LYS A 175 -11.88 1.10 -25.35
N SER A 176 -12.35 1.93 -24.41
CA SER A 176 -11.62 2.22 -23.17
C SER A 176 -11.85 1.16 -22.10
N ILE A 177 -13.01 0.48 -22.08
CA ILE A 177 -13.30 -0.54 -21.07
C ILE A 177 -14.28 -1.59 -21.63
N ALA A 178 -13.77 -2.56 -22.40
CA ALA A 178 -14.57 -3.72 -22.84
C ALA A 178 -15.18 -4.52 -21.67
N GLU A 179 -14.64 -4.35 -20.46
CA GLU A 179 -15.03 -5.08 -19.25
C GLU A 179 -15.72 -4.21 -18.19
N PHE A 180 -16.18 -3.00 -18.51
CA PHE A 180 -16.78 -2.12 -17.51
C PHE A 180 -17.96 -2.81 -16.83
N ASN A 181 -17.92 -2.86 -15.50
CA ASN A 181 -19.00 -3.43 -14.71
C ASN A 181 -19.08 -2.73 -13.36
N LEU A 182 -20.11 -1.90 -13.18
CA LEU A 182 -20.27 -1.08 -11.99
C LEU A 182 -20.38 -1.93 -10.71
N SER A 183 -21.21 -2.96 -10.69
CA SER A 183 -21.44 -3.77 -9.49
C SER A 183 -20.21 -4.58 -9.10
N LYS A 184 -19.60 -5.30 -10.05
CA LYS A 184 -18.36 -6.07 -9.80
C LYS A 184 -17.23 -5.14 -9.43
N GLY A 185 -17.11 -4.02 -10.13
CA GLY A 185 -16.09 -3.01 -9.89
C GLY A 185 -16.19 -2.39 -8.49
N LEU A 186 -17.39 -2.03 -8.03
CA LEU A 186 -17.59 -1.48 -6.69
C LEU A 186 -17.26 -2.50 -5.61
N ILE A 187 -17.70 -3.75 -5.74
CA ILE A 187 -17.37 -4.82 -4.78
C ILE A 187 -15.85 -4.99 -4.67
N VAL A 188 -15.16 -5.09 -5.81
CA VAL A 188 -13.70 -5.27 -5.85
C VAL A 188 -12.96 -4.03 -5.34
N ALA A 189 -13.40 -2.83 -5.68
CA ALA A 189 -12.79 -1.58 -5.25
C ALA A 189 -12.95 -1.35 -3.73
N ILE A 190 -14.13 -1.66 -3.17
CA ILE A 190 -14.36 -1.58 -1.72
C ILE A 190 -13.47 -2.60 -0.99
N ALA A 191 -13.48 -3.86 -1.44
CA ALA A 191 -12.64 -4.90 -0.86
C ALA A 191 -11.16 -4.53 -0.94
N SER A 192 -10.70 -4.04 -2.09
CA SER A 192 -9.33 -3.56 -2.30
C SER A 192 -8.98 -2.43 -1.33
N GLY A 193 -9.83 -1.41 -1.18
CA GLY A 193 -9.59 -0.31 -0.25
C GLY A 193 -9.49 -0.75 1.21
N ILE A 194 -10.39 -1.64 1.65
CA ILE A 194 -10.35 -2.19 3.02
C ILE A 194 -9.08 -3.02 3.22
N LEU A 195 -8.74 -3.91 2.29
CA LEU A 195 -7.52 -4.72 2.35
C LEU A 195 -6.25 -3.84 2.32
N SER A 196 -6.24 -2.77 1.53
CA SER A 196 -5.13 -1.81 1.49
C SER A 196 -4.97 -1.08 2.83
N SER A 197 -6.05 -0.85 3.58
CA SER A 197 -5.95 -0.26 4.92
C SER A 197 -5.23 -1.15 5.94
N CYS A 198 -5.12 -2.46 5.67
CA CYS A 198 -4.37 -3.38 6.50
C CYS A 198 -2.89 -3.02 6.62
N PHE A 199 -2.33 -2.20 5.72
CA PHE A 199 -0.98 -1.66 5.94
C PHE A 199 -0.88 -0.90 7.26
N ASN A 200 -1.86 -0.03 7.56
CA ASN A 200 -1.87 0.70 8.82
C ASN A 200 -2.12 -0.23 10.01
N PHE A 201 -2.93 -1.27 9.84
CA PHE A 201 -3.19 -2.24 10.91
C PHE A 201 -1.94 -3.08 11.21
N GLY A 202 -1.13 -3.40 10.19
CA GLY A 202 0.16 -4.04 10.36
C GLY A 202 1.17 -3.15 11.09
N ILE A 203 1.19 -1.84 10.80
CA ILE A 203 2.00 -0.88 11.57
C ILE A 203 1.57 -0.88 13.04
N GLU A 204 0.26 -0.83 13.28
CA GLU A 204 -0.29 -0.80 14.64
C GLU A 204 -0.02 -2.11 15.41
N ALA A 205 -0.12 -3.26 14.74
CA ALA A 205 0.21 -4.57 15.29
C ALA A 205 1.70 -4.70 15.61
N GLY A 206 2.57 -4.16 14.76
CA GLY A 206 4.02 -4.18 14.93
C GLY A 206 4.58 -3.11 15.87
N LYS A 207 3.73 -2.30 16.50
CA LYS A 207 4.13 -1.21 17.40
C LYS A 207 5.09 -1.64 18.53
N PRO A 208 4.98 -2.84 19.14
CA PRO A 208 5.98 -3.30 20.11
C PRO A 208 7.41 -3.38 19.55
N MET A 209 7.58 -3.68 18.25
CA MET A 209 8.91 -3.66 17.61
C MET A 209 9.45 -2.23 17.48
N ALA A 210 8.60 -1.28 17.11
CA ALA A 210 8.96 0.13 17.01
C ALA A 210 9.35 0.72 18.39
N GLU A 211 8.60 0.39 19.44
CA GLU A 211 8.89 0.80 20.82
C GLU A 211 10.22 0.21 21.31
N MET A 212 10.50 -1.05 20.98
CA MET A 212 11.79 -1.69 21.28
C MET A 212 12.95 -0.99 20.56
N ALA A 213 12.75 -0.55 19.32
CA ALA A 213 13.76 0.20 18.58
C ALA A 213 14.13 1.51 19.30
N VAL A 214 13.14 2.26 19.78
CA VAL A 214 13.37 3.50 20.56
C VAL A 214 14.04 3.19 21.90
N THR A 215 13.61 2.11 22.58
CA THR A 215 14.22 1.66 23.84
C THR A 215 15.70 1.31 23.66
N ASN A 216 16.08 0.76 22.51
CA ASN A 216 17.46 0.47 22.15
C ASN A 216 18.25 1.70 21.68
N GLY A 217 17.71 2.91 21.84
CA GLY A 217 18.38 4.17 21.53
C GLY A 217 18.25 4.62 20.08
N ALA A 218 17.38 4.01 19.28
CA ALA A 218 17.15 4.47 17.91
C ALA A 218 16.39 5.81 17.89
N ASN A 219 16.63 6.61 16.84
CA ASN A 219 15.89 7.85 16.63
C ASN A 219 14.39 7.53 16.42
N PRO A 220 13.46 8.12 17.20
CA PRO A 220 12.02 7.89 17.06
C PRO A 220 11.46 8.15 15.66
N LEU A 221 12.14 8.96 14.85
CA LEU A 221 11.78 9.20 13.45
C LEU A 221 11.80 7.90 12.61
N PHE A 222 12.70 6.97 12.90
CA PHE A 222 12.93 5.76 12.10
C PHE A 222 12.37 4.49 12.73
N GLN A 223 11.71 4.59 13.89
CA GLN A 223 11.26 3.43 14.68
C GLN A 223 10.43 2.42 13.87
N ASN A 224 9.63 2.87 12.91
CA ASN A 224 8.76 2.00 12.12
C ASN A 224 9.52 1.19 11.05
N ASN A 225 10.80 1.46 10.78
CA ASN A 225 11.56 0.75 9.76
C ASN A 225 11.65 -0.76 10.07
N VAL A 226 11.74 -1.15 11.35
CA VAL A 226 11.70 -2.57 11.73
C VAL A 226 10.33 -3.20 11.46
N THR A 227 9.25 -2.46 11.71
CA THR A 227 7.88 -2.92 11.42
C THR A 227 7.65 -3.07 9.92
N TYR A 228 8.16 -2.14 9.11
CA TYR A 228 8.06 -2.21 7.65
C TYR A 228 8.74 -3.44 7.09
N VAL A 229 9.87 -3.89 7.64
CA VAL A 229 10.52 -5.15 7.22
C VAL A 229 9.54 -6.32 7.31
N VAL A 230 8.99 -6.54 8.51
CA VAL A 230 8.12 -7.69 8.78
C VAL A 230 6.80 -7.60 8.01
N LEU A 231 6.21 -6.40 7.93
CA LEU A 231 4.96 -6.17 7.23
C LEU A 231 5.12 -6.42 5.72
N LEU A 232 6.16 -5.86 5.12
CA LEU A 232 6.39 -5.95 3.67
C LEU A 232 6.75 -7.37 3.23
N TRP A 233 7.30 -8.22 4.10
CA TRP A 233 7.42 -9.66 3.82
C TRP A 233 6.07 -10.33 3.57
N GLY A 234 5.03 -9.94 4.31
CA GLY A 234 3.67 -10.41 4.05
C GLY A 234 3.15 -9.97 2.68
N GLY A 235 3.35 -8.70 2.32
CA GLY A 235 2.97 -8.17 1.02
C GLY A 235 3.73 -8.84 -0.14
N LEU A 236 5.04 -9.05 0.05
CA LEU A 236 5.89 -9.80 -0.86
C LEU A 236 5.39 -11.24 -1.06
N ALA A 237 5.01 -11.94 0.00
CA ALA A 237 4.52 -13.32 -0.10
C ALA A 237 3.30 -13.41 -1.04
N THR A 238 2.30 -12.55 -0.83
CA THR A 238 1.11 -12.50 -1.69
C THR A 238 1.47 -12.24 -3.14
N ASN A 239 2.35 -11.26 -3.38
CA ASN A 239 2.74 -10.88 -4.72
C ASN A 239 3.55 -11.96 -5.43
N LEU A 240 4.56 -12.50 -4.73
CA LEU A 240 5.43 -13.54 -5.24
C LEU A 240 4.63 -14.77 -5.65
N ILE A 241 3.71 -15.23 -4.79
CA ILE A 241 2.83 -16.37 -5.09
C ILE A 241 2.01 -16.07 -6.35
N TRP A 242 1.35 -14.92 -6.41
CA TRP A 242 0.51 -14.58 -7.56
C TRP A 242 1.29 -14.48 -8.87
N CYS A 243 2.43 -13.81 -8.85
CA CYS A 243 3.23 -13.63 -10.04
C CYS A 243 3.96 -14.91 -10.47
N LEU A 244 4.32 -15.82 -9.54
CA LEU A 244 4.82 -17.15 -9.90
C LEU A 244 3.75 -18.00 -10.57
N ILE A 245 2.49 -17.92 -10.10
CA ILE A 245 1.34 -18.53 -10.78
C ILE A 245 1.19 -17.98 -12.19
N LEU A 246 1.28 -16.65 -12.37
CA LEU A 246 1.21 -16.03 -13.69
C LEU A 246 2.39 -16.42 -14.58
N ASN A 247 3.62 -16.42 -14.07
CA ASN A 247 4.80 -16.83 -14.83
C ASN A 247 4.67 -18.26 -15.36
N THR A 248 4.13 -19.16 -14.53
CA THR A 248 3.87 -20.55 -14.91
C THR A 248 2.77 -20.65 -15.95
N ARG A 249 1.64 -19.95 -15.74
CA ARG A 249 0.47 -20.01 -16.62
C ARG A 249 0.73 -19.38 -18.00
N ASN A 250 1.42 -18.25 -18.01
CA ASN A 250 1.71 -17.47 -19.21
C ASN A 250 3.02 -17.92 -19.90
N LYS A 251 3.81 -18.77 -19.25
CA LYS A 251 5.12 -19.27 -19.72
C LYS A 251 6.17 -18.17 -19.93
N THR A 252 6.23 -17.24 -18.98
CA THR A 252 7.03 -16.00 -19.06
C THR A 252 8.31 -16.06 -18.21
N PHE A 253 8.66 -17.22 -17.64
CA PHE A 253 9.97 -17.42 -16.99
C PHE A 253 11.17 -17.18 -17.91
N GLY A 254 10.98 -17.29 -19.23
CA GLY A 254 12.03 -16.96 -20.20
C GLY A 254 12.44 -15.49 -20.20
N ASP A 255 11.59 -14.59 -19.71
CA ASP A 255 11.84 -13.14 -19.73
C ASP A 255 13.12 -12.79 -18.94
N TYR A 256 13.37 -13.48 -17.82
CA TYR A 256 14.52 -13.24 -16.95
C TYR A 256 15.88 -13.59 -17.56
N SER A 257 15.91 -14.41 -18.62
CA SER A 257 17.14 -14.92 -19.22
C SER A 257 17.19 -14.73 -20.74
N ASN A 258 16.18 -14.09 -21.35
CA ASN A 258 16.11 -13.91 -22.79
C ASN A 258 17.20 -12.93 -23.29
N PRO A 259 18.23 -13.42 -24.01
CA PRO A 259 19.35 -12.58 -24.46
C PRO A 259 18.96 -11.59 -25.57
N THR A 260 17.78 -11.73 -26.17
CA THR A 260 17.25 -10.78 -27.16
C THR A 260 16.65 -9.53 -26.54
N THR A 261 16.48 -9.53 -25.20
CA THR A 261 15.97 -8.38 -24.43
C THR A 261 17.10 -7.70 -23.67
N PRO A 262 17.00 -6.38 -23.38
CA PRO A 262 18.06 -5.66 -22.67
C PRO A 262 18.02 -5.97 -21.16
N LEU A 263 18.45 -7.17 -20.76
CA LEU A 263 18.30 -7.72 -19.42
C LEU A 263 18.79 -6.77 -18.31
N ALA A 264 20.03 -6.27 -18.40
CA ALA A 264 20.57 -5.35 -17.38
C ALA A 264 19.73 -4.07 -17.23
N SER A 265 19.25 -3.52 -18.35
CA SER A 265 18.37 -2.35 -18.35
C SER A 265 17.00 -2.69 -17.75
N ASN A 266 16.45 -3.86 -18.07
CA ASN A 266 15.16 -4.31 -17.55
C ASN A 266 15.22 -4.52 -16.03
N TYR A 267 16.25 -5.20 -15.51
CA TYR A 267 16.45 -5.34 -14.07
C TYR A 267 16.62 -3.98 -13.38
N PHE A 268 17.40 -3.06 -13.96
CA PHE A 268 17.57 -1.73 -13.40
C PHE A 268 16.26 -0.93 -13.33
N PHE A 269 15.50 -0.87 -14.44
CA PHE A 269 14.24 -0.14 -14.45
C PHE A 269 13.13 -0.82 -13.65
N ALA A 270 13.18 -2.15 -13.49
CA ALA A 270 12.26 -2.85 -12.63
C ALA A 270 12.58 -2.64 -11.14
N ALA A 271 13.84 -2.38 -10.79
CA ALA A 271 14.29 -2.16 -9.40
C ALA A 271 14.12 -0.72 -8.88
N LEU A 272 13.88 0.24 -9.77
CA LEU A 272 13.67 1.67 -9.46
C LEU A 272 12.22 1.96 -9.05
#